data_AF-Q64B79-F1
#
_entry.id   AF-Q64B79-F1
#
_cell.length_a   1.000
_cell.length_b   1.000
_cell.length_c   1.000
_cell.angle_alpha   90.00
_cell.angle_beta   90.00
_cell.angle_gamma   90.00
#
_symmetry.space_group_name_H-M   'P 1'
#
loop_
_entity.id
_entity.type
_entity.pdbx_description
1 polymer ?
#
loop_
_entity_poly.entity_id
_entity_poly.type
_entity_poly.pdbx_seq_one_letter_code
_entity_poly.pdbx_strand_id
1 'polypeptide(L)'
;MGKIARAKPHLRAKITSILLGVGKTSHKHKDLMKSGSIQSFAEYFDETENKEKILGFVRKQLDCESPKTRKIAKEFIEKWGK
;
A
#
# COMPACT_ATOMS: atom_id res chain seq x y z
N MET A 1 -6.41 -8.35 -2.06
CA MET A 1 -5.74 -8.75 -0.80
C MET A 1 -6.29 -7.98 0.40
N GLY A 2 -6.87 -6.78 0.22
CA GLY A 2 -7.34 -5.98 1.34
C GLY A 2 -8.59 -6.55 2.04
N LYS A 3 -9.51 -7.18 1.31
CA LYS A 3 -10.64 -7.92 1.92
C LYS A 3 -10.20 -9.04 2.90
N ILE A 4 -9.08 -9.70 2.63
CA ILE A 4 -8.55 -10.78 3.50
C ILE A 4 -7.94 -10.19 4.76
N ALA A 5 -7.19 -9.09 4.62
CA ALA A 5 -6.63 -8.34 5.75
C ALA A 5 -7.71 -7.78 6.68
N ARG A 6 -8.86 -7.39 6.12
CA ARG A 6 -10.06 -6.98 6.86
C ARG A 6 -10.74 -8.15 7.56
N ALA A 7 -10.96 -9.26 6.85
CA ALA A 7 -11.65 -10.44 7.40
C ALA A 7 -10.82 -11.24 8.44
N LYS A 8 -9.48 -11.15 8.38
CA LYS A 8 -8.56 -11.88 9.28
C LYS A 8 -7.53 -10.92 9.88
N PRO A 9 -7.84 -10.23 10.99
CA PRO A 9 -6.94 -9.26 11.60
C PRO A 9 -5.60 -9.86 12.04
N HIS A 10 -5.57 -11.13 12.46
CA HIS A 10 -4.34 -11.85 12.83
C HIS A 10 -3.35 -12.04 11.67
N LEU A 11 -3.81 -12.04 10.41
CA LEU A 11 -2.94 -12.11 9.23
C LEU A 11 -2.53 -10.73 8.73
N ARG A 12 -3.16 -9.66 9.23
CA ARG A 12 -2.98 -8.31 8.71
C ARG A 12 -1.55 -7.81 8.84
N ALA A 13 -0.90 -8.06 9.97
CA ALA A 13 0.51 -7.71 10.17
C ALA A 13 1.42 -8.38 9.11
N LYS A 14 1.18 -9.67 8.82
CA LYS A 14 1.93 -10.43 7.81
C LYS A 14 1.67 -9.92 6.40
N ILE A 15 0.40 -9.64 6.06
CA ILE A 15 0.00 -9.08 4.77
C ILE A 15 0.63 -7.70 4.56
N THR A 16 0.57 -6.83 5.57
CA THR A 16 1.21 -5.51 5.52
C THR A 16 2.71 -5.65 5.32
N SER A 17 3.39 -6.56 6.02
CA SER A 17 4.83 -6.80 5.82
C SER A 17 5.17 -7.25 4.41
N ILE A 18 4.38 -8.14 3.81
CA ILE A 18 4.59 -8.62 2.44
C ILE A 18 4.39 -7.48 1.43
N LEU A 19 3.32 -6.69 1.60
CA LEU A 19 3.00 -5.56 0.72
C LEU A 19 4.05 -4.44 0.81
N LEU A 20 4.61 -4.20 2.01
CA LEU A 20 5.73 -3.26 2.18
C LEU A 20 7.01 -3.78 1.50
N GLY A 21 7.21 -5.10 1.44
CA GLY A 21 8.36 -5.74 0.80
C GLY A 21 8.38 -5.66 -0.72
N VAL A 22 7.21 -5.49 -1.37
CA VAL A 22 7.08 -5.38 -2.83
C VAL A 22 7.92 -4.24 -3.43
N GLY A 23 8.20 -3.19 -2.66
CA GLY A 23 9.06 -2.09 -3.11
C GLY A 23 10.52 -2.48 -3.39
N LYS A 24 11.01 -3.59 -2.80
CA LYS A 24 12.41 -4.03 -2.89
C LYS A 24 12.70 -5.04 -4.01
N THR A 25 11.69 -5.70 -4.55
CA THR A 25 11.88 -6.77 -5.56
C THR A 25 12.44 -6.20 -6.86
N SER A 26 13.45 -6.81 -7.50
CA SER A 26 13.99 -6.36 -8.79
C SER A 26 13.23 -6.87 -10.03
N HIS A 27 11.90 -6.82 -10.01
CA HIS A 27 11.09 -7.31 -11.13
C HIS A 27 10.61 -6.19 -12.07
N LYS A 28 10.50 -6.53 -13.36
CA LYS A 28 9.97 -5.66 -14.44
C LYS A 28 8.54 -5.15 -14.19
N HIS A 29 7.78 -5.81 -13.31
CA HIS A 29 6.39 -5.46 -12.96
C HIS A 29 6.22 -4.88 -11.55
N LYS A 30 7.28 -4.31 -10.96
CA LYS A 30 7.25 -3.66 -9.64
C LYS A 30 6.10 -2.65 -9.49
N ASP A 31 5.85 -1.83 -10.51
CA ASP A 31 4.84 -0.78 -10.45
C ASP A 31 3.41 -1.31 -10.39
N LEU A 32 3.14 -2.45 -11.04
CA LEU A 32 1.84 -3.12 -10.94
C LEU A 32 1.62 -3.65 -9.52
N MET A 33 2.67 -4.21 -8.92
CA MET A 33 2.63 -4.72 -7.55
C MET A 33 2.49 -3.57 -6.53
N LYS A 34 3.19 -2.45 -6.74
CA LYS A 34 3.09 -1.25 -5.89
C LYS A 34 1.67 -0.66 -5.92
N SER A 35 1.10 -0.45 -7.11
CA SER A 35 -0.27 0.05 -7.24
C SER A 35 -1.30 -0.88 -6.61
N GLY A 36 -1.20 -2.20 -6.85
CA GLY A 36 -2.05 -3.20 -6.19
C GLY A 36 -1.89 -3.24 -4.67
N SER A 37 -0.69 -2.92 -4.16
CA SER A 37 -0.44 -2.84 -2.72
C SER A 37 -1.11 -1.64 -2.07
N ILE A 38 -1.01 -0.46 -2.69
CA ILE A 38 -1.68 0.76 -2.21
C ILE A 38 -3.19 0.57 -2.22
N GLN A 39 -3.73 -0.02 -3.30
CA GLN A 39 -5.16 -0.29 -3.40
C GLN A 39 -5.62 -1.32 -2.35
N SER A 40 -4.78 -2.31 -2.03
CA SER A 40 -5.08 -3.25 -0.94
C SER A 40 -5.04 -2.56 0.42
N PHE A 41 -4.06 -1.67 0.66
CA PHE A 41 -4.02 -0.86 1.89
C PHE A 41 -5.31 -0.06 2.05
N ALA A 42 -5.82 0.53 0.97
CA ALA A 42 -7.03 1.36 1.00
C ALA A 42 -8.27 0.61 1.52
N GLU A 43 -8.36 -0.71 1.30
CA GLU A 43 -9.50 -1.50 1.76
C GLU A 43 -9.50 -1.77 3.29
N TYR A 44 -8.35 -1.70 3.96
CA TYR A 44 -8.23 -1.99 5.40
C TYR A 44 -7.48 -0.90 6.19
N PHE A 45 -7.23 0.25 5.57
CA PHE A 45 -6.42 1.31 6.17
C PHE A 45 -7.10 1.89 7.41
N ASP A 46 -8.42 2.01 7.39
CA ASP A 46 -9.20 2.56 8.50
C ASP A 46 -9.07 1.72 9.77
N GLU A 47 -9.16 0.41 9.61
CA GLU A 47 -9.03 -0.59 10.69
C GLU A 47 -7.56 -0.80 11.11
N THR A 48 -6.63 -0.32 10.28
CA THR A 48 -5.19 -0.10 10.43
C THR A 48 -4.60 0.42 11.75
N GLU A 49 -3.82 -0.32 12.54
CA GLU A 49 -2.90 0.30 13.52
C GLU A 49 -1.57 0.70 12.86
N ASN A 50 -1.17 0.02 11.78
CA ASN A 50 0.06 0.30 11.04
C ASN A 50 -0.07 1.47 10.03
N LYS A 51 -0.91 2.48 10.34
CA LYS A 51 -1.21 3.61 9.44
C LYS A 51 0.05 4.36 9.04
N GLU A 52 0.93 4.64 9.99
CA GLU A 52 2.19 5.36 9.75
C GLU A 52 3.13 4.64 8.77
N LYS A 53 3.30 3.32 8.93
CA LYS A 53 4.15 2.52 8.03
C LYS A 53 3.61 2.51 6.60
N ILE A 54 2.29 2.43 6.47
CA ILE A 54 1.62 2.46 5.17
C ILE A 54 1.75 3.85 4.54
N LEU A 55 1.47 4.91 5.29
CA LEU A 55 1.64 6.28 4.81
C LEU A 55 3.08 6.54 4.36
N GLY A 56 4.08 6.08 5.12
CA GLY A 56 5.49 6.17 4.74
C GLY A 56 5.79 5.45 3.43
N PHE A 57 5.21 4.27 3.20
CA PHE A 57 5.34 3.55 1.94
C PHE A 57 4.64 4.27 0.78
N VAL A 58 3.41 4.74 0.99
CA VAL A 58 2.62 5.46 -0.02
C VAL A 58 3.31 6.77 -0.42
N ARG A 59 3.84 7.53 0.54
CA ARG A 59 4.63 8.75 0.29
C ARG A 59 5.84 8.46 -0.60
N LYS A 60 6.57 7.37 -0.34
CA LYS A 60 7.69 6.95 -1.21
C LYS A 60 7.23 6.63 -2.64
N GLN A 61 5.99 6.21 -2.84
CA GLN A 61 5.48 5.92 -4.18
C GLN A 61 4.98 7.14 -4.94
N LEU A 62 4.87 8.32 -4.31
CA LEU A 62 4.64 9.58 -5.02
C LEU A 62 5.81 9.98 -5.94
N ASP A 63 7.01 9.51 -5.63
CA ASP A 63 8.22 9.76 -6.43
C ASP A 63 8.51 8.64 -7.45
N CYS A 64 7.64 7.64 -7.54
CA CYS A 64 7.86 6.48 -8.40
C CYS A 64 7.70 6.82 -9.89
N GLU A 65 8.45 6.15 -10.76
CA GLU A 65 8.47 6.40 -12.21
C GLU A 65 7.09 6.19 -12.88
N SER A 66 6.29 5.26 -12.35
CA SER A 66 4.99 4.93 -12.93
C SER A 66 3.91 5.97 -12.59
N PRO A 67 3.29 6.63 -13.59
CA PRO A 67 2.26 7.64 -13.37
C PRO A 67 1.00 7.07 -12.71
N LYS A 68 0.67 5.80 -12.99
CA LYS A 68 -0.48 5.13 -12.38
C LYS A 68 -0.30 4.95 -10.87
N THR A 69 0.88 4.50 -10.45
CA THR A 69 1.22 4.33 -9.03
C THR A 69 1.20 5.67 -8.30
N ARG A 70 1.77 6.73 -8.90
CA ARG A 70 1.73 8.09 -8.33
C ARG A 70 0.30 8.60 -8.14
N LYS A 71 -0.58 8.40 -9.13
CA LYS A 71 -1.98 8.82 -9.05
C LYS A 71 -2.70 8.14 -7.88
N ILE A 72 -2.58 6.80 -7.78
CA ILE A 72 -3.21 6.03 -6.68
C ILE A 72 -2.61 6.42 -5.33
N ALA A 73 -1.30 6.65 -5.25
CA ALA A 73 -0.65 7.13 -4.03
C ALA A 73 -1.16 8.51 -3.61
N LYS A 74 -1.36 9.41 -4.57
CA LYS A 74 -1.88 10.76 -4.30
C LYS A 74 -3.31 10.71 -3.80
N GLU A 75 -4.19 9.96 -4.45
CA GLU A 75 -5.57 9.73 -4.01
C GLU A 75 -5.62 9.13 -2.58
N PHE A 76 -4.70 8.23 -2.27
CA PHE A 76 -4.58 7.66 -0.93
C PHE A 76 -4.20 8.71 0.13
N ILE A 77 -3.17 9.52 -0.13
CA ILE A 77 -2.75 10.58 0.80
C ILE A 77 -3.82 11.67 0.93
N GLU A 78 -4.53 12.00 -0.14
CA GLU A 78 -5.61 12.97 -0.07
C GLU A 78 -6.75 12.50 0.85
N LYS A 79 -6.99 11.18 0.87
CA LYS A 79 -8.03 10.55 1.70
C LYS A 79 -7.63 10.32 3.16
N TRP A 80 -6.34 10.06 3.42
CA TRP A 80 -5.86 9.60 4.74
C TRP A 80 -4.63 10.34 5.31
N GLY A 81 -4.03 11.25 4.54
CA GLY A 81 -2.83 12.00 4.93
C GLY A 81 -3.12 13.32 5.63
N LYS A 82 -4.33 13.47 6.19
CA LYS A 82 -4.77 14.65 6.93
C LYS A 82 -4.41 14.54 8.41
#